data_AF-M1YY41-F1
#
_entry.id   AF-M1YY41-F1
#
_cell.length_a   1.000
_cell.length_b   1.000
_cell.length_c   1.000
_cell.angle_alpha   90.00
_cell.angle_beta   90.00
_cell.angle_gamma   90.00
#
_symmetry.space_group_name_H-M   'P 1'
#
loop_
_entity.id
_entity.type
_entity.pdbx_description
1 polymer ?
#
loop_
_entity_poly.entity_id
_entity_poly.type
_entity_poly.pdbx_seq_one_letter_code
_entity_poly.pdbx_strand_id
1 'polypeptide(L)'
;MNFALVHPLIVHFPVALLTSGSVLELYGRLQKEPVAERAGRFNVQFGFWALLVAVAVGLLGLLDLEVQDKFRSFLGSHVLFAFSTVTVYTLGMVCYRFRSRAWADWLYLLLLAVGLCTTLVTGYYGGELVHRFGLPSGDQPLVE
;
A
#
# COMPACT_ATOMS: atom_id res chain seq x y z
N MET A 1 19.29 -13.04 -5.61
CA MET A 1 17.83 -13.30 -5.56
C MET A 1 17.18 -12.21 -6.37
N ASN A 2 16.32 -12.50 -7.35
CA ASN A 2 15.75 -11.44 -8.19
C ASN A 2 14.59 -10.77 -7.45
N PHE A 3 14.88 -9.69 -6.71
CA PHE A 3 13.89 -9.00 -5.90
C PHE A 3 12.77 -8.36 -6.73
N ALA A 4 13.03 -8.06 -8.02
CA ALA A 4 12.02 -7.57 -8.95
C ALA A 4 10.94 -8.62 -9.25
N LEU A 5 11.24 -9.93 -9.18
CA LEU A 5 10.24 -11.01 -9.31
C LEU A 5 9.47 -11.23 -8.00
N VAL A 6 10.14 -11.09 -6.86
CA VAL A 6 9.54 -11.32 -5.55
C VAL A 6 8.59 -10.19 -5.15
N HIS A 7 8.92 -8.94 -5.51
CA HIS A 7 8.13 -7.77 -5.14
C HIS A 7 6.65 -7.85 -5.59
N PRO A 8 6.33 -8.13 -6.88
CA PRO A 8 4.94 -8.30 -7.32
C PRO A 8 4.18 -9.43 -6.61
N LEU A 9 4.86 -10.48 -6.14
CA LEU A 9 4.21 -11.55 -5.39
C LEU A 9 3.76 -11.08 -4.01
N ILE A 10 4.62 -10.35 -3.29
CA ILE A 10 4.36 -9.96 -1.91
C ILE A 10 3.46 -8.72 -1.78
N VAL A 11 3.36 -7.85 -2.79
CA VAL A 11 2.56 -6.60 -2.72
C VAL A 11 1.06 -6.85 -2.66
N HIS A 12 0.56 -7.99 -3.15
CA HIS A 12 -0.86 -8.33 -3.08
C HIS A 12 -1.36 -8.37 -1.64
N PHE A 13 -0.51 -8.81 -0.72
CA PHE A 13 -0.86 -8.97 0.69
C PHE A 13 -1.13 -7.62 1.39
N PRO A 14 -0.19 -6.65 1.43
CA PRO A 14 -0.47 -5.34 2.00
C PRO A 14 -1.57 -4.59 1.23
N VAL A 15 -1.66 -4.73 -0.11
CA VAL A 15 -2.74 -4.07 -0.88
C VAL A 15 -4.11 -4.59 -0.45
N ALA A 16 -4.30 -5.91 -0.36
CA ALA A 16 -5.56 -6.50 0.07
C ALA A 16 -5.90 -6.14 1.52
N LEU A 17 -4.92 -6.21 2.43
CA LEU A 17 -5.12 -5.88 3.85
C LEU A 17 -5.43 -4.41 4.07
N LEU A 18 -4.68 -3.49 3.47
CA LEU A 18 -4.92 -2.06 3.62
C LEU A 18 -6.23 -1.63 2.96
N THR A 19 -6.57 -2.20 1.81
CA THR A 19 -7.83 -1.90 1.12
C THR A 19 -9.03 -2.39 1.92
N SER A 20 -9.07 -3.69 2.24
CA SER A 20 -10.17 -4.27 3.03
C SER A 20 -10.22 -3.68 4.44
N GLY A 21 -9.06 -3.47 5.06
CA GLY A 21 -8.95 -2.92 6.40
C GLY A 21 -9.50 -1.51 6.51
N SER A 22 -9.10 -0.62 5.59
CA SER A 22 -9.60 0.74 5.54
C SER A 22 -11.10 0.80 5.27
N VAL A 23 -11.62 -0.03 4.35
CA VAL A 23 -13.06 -0.10 4.07
C VAL A 23 -13.84 -0.59 5.30
N LEU A 24 -13.41 -1.69 5.92
CA LEU A 24 -14.07 -2.26 7.10
C LEU A 24 -14.02 -1.31 8.29
N GLU A 25 -12.90 -0.64 8.50
CA GLU A 25 -12.76 0.29 9.62
C GLU A 25 -13.58 1.57 9.39
N LEU A 26 -13.56 2.16 8.19
CA LEU A 26 -14.45 3.28 7.84
C LEU A 26 -15.91 2.89 8.00
N TYR A 27 -16.31 1.74 7.46
CA TYR A 27 -17.68 1.23 7.56
C TYR A 27 -18.09 1.01 9.03
N GLY A 28 -17.28 0.28 9.80
CA GLY A 28 -17.54 -0.02 11.20
C GLY A 28 -17.65 1.25 12.05
N ARG A 29 -16.82 2.26 11.78
CA ARG A 29 -16.89 3.57 12.44
C ARG A 29 -18.16 4.33 12.09
N LEU A 30 -18.48 4.45 10.81
CA LEU A 30 -19.63 5.23 10.33
C LEU A 30 -20.97 4.59 10.73
N GLN A 31 -21.04 3.26 10.70
CA GLN A 31 -22.24 2.50 11.07
C GLN A 31 -22.27 2.08 12.54
N LYS A 32 -21.22 2.41 13.31
CA LYS A 32 -21.06 2.01 14.72
C LYS A 32 -21.12 0.48 14.89
N GLU A 33 -20.56 -0.27 13.94
CA GLU A 33 -20.47 -1.72 13.95
C GLU A 33 -19.08 -2.14 14.49
N PRO A 34 -19.00 -2.60 15.75
CA PRO A 34 -17.72 -2.80 16.43
C PRO A 34 -16.89 -3.97 15.90
N VAL A 35 -17.52 -4.97 15.27
CA VAL A 35 -16.80 -6.14 14.73
C VAL A 35 -16.02 -5.76 13.48
N ALA A 36 -16.66 -5.07 12.53
CA ALA A 36 -16.08 -4.52 11.32
C ALA A 36 -15.00 -3.48 11.64
N GLU A 37 -15.24 -2.60 12.61
CA GLU A 37 -14.22 -1.65 13.06
C GLU A 37 -12.97 -2.38 13.56
N ARG A 38 -13.13 -3.41 14.40
CA ARG A 38 -12.00 -4.17 14.96
C ARG A 38 -11.27 -4.98 13.90
N ALA A 39 -11.99 -5.65 13.00
CA ALA A 39 -11.42 -6.39 11.89
C ALA A 39 -10.66 -5.46 10.94
N GLY A 40 -11.25 -4.31 10.61
CA GLY A 40 -10.62 -3.28 9.79
C GLY A 40 -9.33 -2.75 10.39
N ARG A 41 -9.37 -2.39 11.67
CA ARG A 41 -8.19 -1.92 12.42
C ARG A 41 -7.06 -2.95 12.45
N PHE A 42 -7.39 -4.22 12.67
CA PHE A 42 -6.42 -5.30 12.63
C PHE A 42 -5.76 -5.41 11.24
N ASN A 43 -6.57 -5.41 10.18
CA ASN A 43 -6.08 -5.46 8.81
C ASN A 43 -5.20 -4.26 8.45
N VAL A 44 -5.56 -3.05 8.86
CA VAL A 44 -4.74 -1.84 8.63
C VAL A 44 -3.39 -1.96 9.32
N GLN A 45 -3.35 -2.39 10.58
CA GLN A 45 -2.09 -2.54 11.33
C GLN A 45 -1.19 -3.62 10.71
N PHE A 46 -1.75 -4.78 10.42
CA PHE A 46 -0.99 -5.88 9.85
C PHE A 46 -0.57 -5.59 8.39
N GLY A 47 -1.46 -4.99 7.60
CA GLY A 47 -1.19 -4.53 6.25
C GLY A 47 -0.09 -3.46 6.20
N PHE A 48 -0.02 -2.58 7.18
CA PHE A 48 1.06 -1.60 7.29
C PHE A 48 2.43 -2.25 7.52
N TRP A 49 2.52 -3.24 8.41
CA TRP A 49 3.78 -3.98 8.59
C TRP A 49 4.19 -4.75 7.33
N ALA A 50 3.23 -5.38 6.66
CA ALA A 50 3.47 -6.04 5.38
C ALA A 50 3.90 -5.02 4.29
N LEU A 51 3.35 -3.80 4.30
CA LEU A 51 3.71 -2.73 3.38
C LEU A 51 5.18 -2.34 3.55
N LEU A 52 5.67 -2.22 4.79
CA LEU A 52 7.09 -1.89 5.03
C LEU A 52 8.02 -2.96 4.46
N VAL A 53 7.67 -4.24 4.60
CA VAL A 53 8.42 -5.35 3.98
C VAL A 53 8.36 -5.25 2.45
N ALA A 54 7.18 -5.00 1.88
CA ALA A 54 7.01 -4.89 0.44
C ALA A 54 7.79 -3.69 -0.17
N VAL A 55 7.82 -2.56 0.52
CA VAL A 55 8.62 -1.38 0.13
C VAL A 55 10.11 -1.70 0.20
N ALA A 56 10.58 -2.35 1.27
CA ALA A 56 11.99 -2.73 1.39
C ALA A 56 12.43 -3.65 0.23
N VAL A 57 11.64 -4.69 -0.07
CA VAL A 57 11.91 -5.59 -1.20
C VAL A 57 11.80 -4.88 -2.54
N GLY A 58 10.85 -3.96 -2.71
CA GLY A 58 10.71 -3.15 -3.93
C GLY A 58 11.91 -2.23 -4.17
N LEU A 59 12.46 -1.63 -3.12
CA LEU A 59 13.68 -0.82 -3.20
C LEU A 59 14.89 -1.67 -3.60
N LEU A 60 15.01 -2.89 -3.06
CA LEU A 60 16.05 -3.83 -3.51
C LEU A 60 15.88 -4.19 -4.99
N GLY A 61 14.65 -4.46 -5.44
CA GLY A 61 14.36 -4.72 -6.85
C GLY A 61 14.67 -3.54 -7.77
N LEU A 62 14.51 -2.30 -7.28
CA LEU A 62 14.85 -1.09 -8.03
C LEU A 62 16.36 -0.94 -8.26
N LEU A 63 17.21 -1.40 -7.32
CA LEU A 63 18.67 -1.37 -7.48
C LEU A 63 19.16 -2.33 -8.57
N ASP A 64 18.42 -3.42 -8.81
CA ASP A 64 18.74 -4.43 -9.82
C ASP A 64 18.14 -4.10 -11.21
N LEU A 65 17.36 -3.03 -11.32
CA LEU A 65 16.58 -2.69 -12.52
C LEU A 65 17.27 -1.62 -13.37
N GLU A 66 17.52 -1.93 -14.64
CA GLU A 66 17.90 -0.93 -15.63
C GLU A 66 16.69 -0.06 -16.00
N VAL A 67 16.61 1.13 -15.41
CA VAL A 67 15.49 2.06 -15.62
C VAL A 67 15.56 2.66 -17.03
N GLN A 68 14.63 2.24 -17.89
CA GLN A 68 14.46 2.80 -19.24
C GLN A 68 13.51 4.00 -19.20
N ASP A 69 13.76 5.00 -20.05
CA ASP A 69 12.94 6.23 -20.09
C ASP A 69 11.45 5.97 -20.35
N LYS A 70 11.13 4.88 -21.08
CA LYS A 70 9.75 4.50 -21.44
C LYS A 70 8.82 4.30 -20.24
N PHE A 71 9.34 3.81 -19.11
CA PHE A 71 8.54 3.54 -17.91
C PHE A 71 8.98 4.34 -16.69
N ARG A 72 10.03 5.15 -16.81
CA ARG A 72 10.61 5.95 -15.71
C ARG A 72 9.58 6.85 -15.02
N SER A 73 8.69 7.47 -15.79
CA SER A 73 7.62 8.32 -15.23
C SER A 73 6.62 7.50 -14.40
N PHE A 74 6.17 6.35 -14.90
CA PHE A 74 5.25 5.46 -14.19
C PHE A 74 5.89 4.86 -12.93
N LEU A 75 7.16 4.48 -13.02
CA LEU A 75 7.95 3.99 -11.89
C LEU A 75 8.11 5.06 -10.81
N GLY A 76 8.42 6.30 -11.21
CA GLY A 76 8.49 7.44 -10.31
C GLY A 76 7.17 7.69 -9.58
N SER A 77 6.04 7.66 -10.30
CA SER A 77 4.70 7.78 -9.70
C SER A 77 4.41 6.62 -8.75
N HIS A 78 4.71 5.37 -9.13
CA HIS A 78 4.52 4.21 -8.27
C HIS A 78 5.28 4.35 -6.94
N VAL A 79 6.56 4.72 -7.01
CA VAL A 79 7.41 4.94 -5.82
C VAL A 79 6.88 6.10 -4.97
N LEU A 80 6.51 7.22 -5.59
CA LEU A 80 5.95 8.38 -4.89
C LEU A 80 4.68 8.01 -4.11
N PHE A 81 3.75 7.30 -4.74
CA PHE A 81 2.51 6.88 -4.09
C PHE A 81 2.75 5.79 -3.04
N ALA A 82 3.75 4.91 -3.22
CA ALA A 82 4.13 3.93 -2.21
C ALA A 82 4.62 4.62 -0.90
N PHE A 83 5.52 5.60 -1.01
CA PHE A 83 5.97 6.39 0.15
C PHE A 83 4.86 7.27 0.72
N SER A 84 3.99 7.82 -0.12
CA SER A 84 2.81 8.56 0.33
C SER A 84 1.88 7.67 1.16
N THR A 85 1.66 6.42 0.72
CA THR A 85 0.86 5.43 1.44
C THR A 85 1.46 5.12 2.82
N VAL A 86 2.78 4.84 2.89
CA VAL A 86 3.48 4.66 4.18
C VAL A 86 3.29 5.88 5.08
N THR A 87 3.48 7.08 4.53
CA THR A 87 3.39 8.35 5.28
C THR A 87 1.99 8.56 5.84
N VAL A 88 0.95 8.42 5.00
CA VAL A 88 -0.44 8.65 5.39
C VAL A 88 -0.90 7.66 6.46
N TYR A 89 -0.61 6.37 6.32
CA TYR A 89 -0.96 5.39 7.36
C TYR A 89 -0.17 5.62 8.65
N THR A 90 1.11 6.02 8.57
CA THR A 90 1.90 6.38 9.76
C THR A 90 1.28 7.57 10.49
N LEU A 91 0.93 8.63 9.76
CA LEU A 91 0.24 9.79 10.33
C LEU A 91 -1.12 9.41 10.93
N GLY A 92 -1.86 8.51 10.28
CA GLY A 92 -3.12 7.97 10.79
C GLY A 92 -2.93 7.26 12.13
N MET A 93 -1.94 6.37 12.22
CA MET A 93 -1.61 5.67 13.47
C MET A 93 -1.15 6.60 14.59
N VAL A 94 -0.41 7.66 14.27
CA VAL A 94 0.00 8.70 15.22
C VAL A 94 -1.22 9.50 15.68
N CYS A 95 -2.08 9.95 14.76
CA CYS A 95 -3.32 10.69 15.08
C CYS A 95 -4.25 9.86 15.97
N TYR A 96 -4.34 8.55 15.73
CA TYR A 96 -5.14 7.64 16.56
C TYR A 96 -4.69 7.64 18.03
N ARG A 97 -3.40 7.85 18.31
CA ARG A 97 -2.88 7.99 19.69
C ARG A 97 -3.43 9.23 20.41
N PHE A 98 -3.86 10.25 19.68
CA PHE A 98 -4.41 11.49 20.20
C PHE A 98 -5.95 11.57 20.08
N ARG A 99 -6.65 10.44 19.88
CA ARG A 99 -8.12 10.42 19.66
C ARG A 99 -8.98 10.95 20.80
N SER A 100 -8.39 11.29 21.95
CA SER A 100 -9.11 11.95 23.05
C SER A 100 -9.68 13.31 22.63
N ARG A 101 -9.20 13.88 21.52
CA ARG A 101 -9.74 15.11 20.93
C ARG A 101 -10.65 14.80 19.75
N ALA A 102 -11.83 15.41 19.71
CA ALA A 102 -12.83 15.19 18.66
C ALA A 102 -12.30 15.46 17.23
N TRP A 103 -11.42 16.46 17.05
CA TRP A 103 -10.81 16.74 15.75
C TRP A 103 -9.85 15.64 15.27
N ALA A 104 -9.19 14.94 16.20
CA ALA A 104 -8.23 13.89 15.87
C ALA A 104 -8.94 12.64 15.33
N ASP A 105 -10.19 12.42 15.74
CA ASP A 105 -11.01 11.31 15.26
C ASP A 105 -11.41 11.51 13.79
N TRP A 106 -11.90 12.71 13.44
CA TRP A 106 -12.21 13.08 12.06
C TRP A 106 -10.96 13.11 11.18
N LEU A 107 -9.85 13.63 11.70
CA LEU A 107 -8.58 13.60 10.98
C LEU A 107 -8.09 12.16 10.73
N TYR A 108 -8.26 11.28 11.70
CA TYR A 108 -7.93 9.86 11.54
C TYR A 108 -8.76 9.20 10.43
N LEU A 109 -10.08 9.41 10.40
CA LEU A 109 -10.94 8.90 9.34
C LEU A 109 -10.57 9.47 7.96
N LEU A 110 -10.23 10.76 7.89
CA LEU A 110 -9.74 11.39 6.67
C LEU A 110 -8.44 10.74 6.19
N LEU A 111 -7.46 10.55 7.10
CA LEU A 111 -6.20 9.89 6.77
C LEU A 111 -6.39 8.43 6.33
N LEU A 112 -7.36 7.72 6.93
CA LEU A 112 -7.70 6.36 6.53
C LEU A 112 -8.28 6.33 5.09
N ALA A 113 -9.17 7.26 4.76
CA ALA A 113 -9.73 7.40 3.41
C ALA A 113 -8.65 7.80 2.38
N VAL A 114 -7.78 8.75 2.72
CA VAL A 114 -6.65 9.14 1.86
C VAL A 114 -5.68 7.97 1.69
N GLY A 115 -5.39 7.22 2.75
CA GLY A 115 -4.51 6.04 2.71
C GLY A 115 -5.07 4.93 1.83
N LEU A 116 -6.39 4.72 1.84
CA LEU A 116 -7.08 3.84 0.90
C LEU A 116 -6.86 4.30 -0.54
N CYS A 117 -7.12 5.57 -0.83
CA CYS A 117 -6.92 6.13 -2.17
C CYS A 117 -5.47 5.99 -2.65
N THR A 118 -4.47 6.33 -1.81
CA THR A 118 -3.07 6.20 -2.21
C THR A 118 -2.67 4.75 -2.43
N THR A 119 -3.20 3.80 -1.63
CA THR A 119 -2.97 2.36 -1.83
C THR A 119 -3.45 1.90 -3.20
N LEU A 120 -4.68 2.28 -3.58
CA LEU A 120 -5.26 1.91 -4.87
C LEU A 120 -4.48 2.53 -6.04
N VAL A 121 -4.07 3.80 -5.91
CA VAL A 121 -3.27 4.49 -6.93
C VAL A 121 -1.88 3.85 -7.06
N THR A 122 -1.21 3.50 -5.96
CA THR A 122 0.05 2.74 -5.99
C THR A 122 -0.13 1.42 -6.74
N GLY A 123 -1.20 0.69 -6.43
CA GLY A 123 -1.54 -0.57 -7.09
C GLY A 123 -1.77 -0.41 -8.59
N TYR A 124 -2.47 0.64 -9.02
CA TYR A 124 -2.68 0.96 -10.44
C TYR A 124 -1.35 1.17 -11.18
N TYR A 125 -0.47 2.04 -10.66
CA TYR A 125 0.84 2.26 -11.31
C TYR A 125 1.71 1.00 -11.28
N GLY A 126 1.63 0.19 -10.22
CA GLY A 126 2.33 -1.10 -10.15
C GLY A 126 1.84 -2.10 -11.20
N GLY A 127 0.52 -2.19 -11.38
CA GLY A 127 -0.10 -3.01 -12.42
C GLY A 127 0.28 -2.57 -13.83
N GLU A 128 0.30 -1.25 -14.11
CA GLU A 128 0.75 -0.72 -15.40
C GLU A 128 2.22 -1.08 -15.70
N LEU A 129 3.11 -1.03 -14.69
CA LEU A 129 4.50 -1.45 -14.86
C LEU A 129 4.62 -2.91 -15.33
N VAL A 130 3.81 -3.80 -14.76
CA VAL A 130 3.80 -5.22 -15.13
C VAL A 130 3.10 -5.44 -16.48
N HIS A 131 1.86 -4.97 -16.64
CA HIS A 131 1.02 -5.32 -17.78
C HIS A 131 1.33 -4.52 -19.05
N ARG A 132 1.67 -3.24 -18.93
CA ARG A 132 1.93 -2.37 -20.09
C ARG A 132 3.40 -2.33 -20.48
N PHE A 133 4.30 -2.33 -19.49
CA PHE A 133 5.73 -2.20 -19.73
C PHE A 133 6.51 -3.51 -19.63
N GLY A 134 5.86 -4.60 -19.22
CA GLY A 134 6.43 -5.94 -19.18
C GLY A 134 7.51 -6.10 -18.13
N LEU A 135 7.45 -5.36 -17.01
CA LEU A 135 8.40 -5.56 -15.92
C LEU A 135 8.26 -6.97 -15.34
N PRO A 136 9.36 -7.56 -14.84
CA PRO A 136 9.35 -8.90 -14.26
C PRO A 136 8.24 -9.04 -13.21
N SER A 137 7.47 -10.11 -13.34
CA SER A 137 6.44 -10.53 -12.40
C SER A 137 6.57 -12.04 -12.21
N GLY A 138 6.15 -12.57 -11.07
CA GLY A 138 6.37 -13.97 -10.70
C GLY A 138 5.83 -15.03 -11.69
N ASP A 139 5.03 -14.62 -12.67
CA ASP A 139 4.43 -15.47 -13.71
C ASP A 139 5.28 -15.55 -15.00
N GLN A 140 6.38 -14.79 -15.10
CA GLN A 140 7.29 -14.83 -16.25
C GLN A 140 8.19 -16.08 -16.14
N PRO A 141 8.25 -16.95 -17.17
CA PRO A 141 9.13 -18.11 -17.13
C PRO A 141 10.58 -17.65 -16.99
N LEU A 142 11.32 -18.27 -16.07
CA LEU A 142 12.77 -18.17 -16.03
C LEU A 142 13.29 -18.75 -17.34
N VAL A 143 13.61 -17.89 -18.30
CA VAL A 143 14.31 -18.32 -19.51
C VAL A 143 15.72 -18.70 -19.04
N GLU A 144 16.00 -20.01 -19.04
CA GLU A 144 17.36 -20.58 -18.93
C GLU A 144 18.27 -20.11 -20.07
#